data_AF-A0A0M8MLM8-F1
#
_entry.id   AF-A0A0M8MLM8-F1
#
_cell.length_a   1.000
_cell.length_b   1.000
_cell.length_c   1.000
_cell.angle_alpha   90.00
_cell.angle_beta   90.00
_cell.angle_gamma   90.00
#
_symmetry.space_group_name_H-M   'P 1'
#
loop_
_entity.id
_entity.type
_entity.pdbx_description
1 polymer ?
#
loop_
_entity_poly.entity_id
_entity_poly.type
_entity_poly.pdbx_seq_one_letter_code
_entity_poly.pdbx_strand_id
1 'polypeptide(L)'
;MASSTRLMPVLYPLRASKEALGSYTHLLCVHVRRDDLPAPLFEALQESTNEMIEEGATYPYEEAMDAQAFQQAFVAYDLMVGILVRPTHAYEPGAKVVLHEILPSEVDTPLHEVLTQCTWPAQLGGFYYVKPNYPGRSSHNCNAGFIVPTRLRGCGVGSILAQSYLYVGPALGYRASVFNLVYSTNKASLRLWETLGFECVGRIPQAGRMRVEDHEEQVMSSARPIVLCGPSGVGKSTLIKRLFDEYPDSFGFSVSHTTRAMRPGEENGKSYHFVSRDQFEDLIKKGEFLEHAEFGGNLYGTSAQAVRDVSEKGEGRRAILDIDAQGVRLIKANHAHLNPVYVFISPPTYDTLRSRLEGRATDAPEAIQRRLRMALHELEYARQGKDAFDVVIVNDDLNRAYGLLRNVVHDKLDGPFDQVPPPDNAEEAYRQSASS
;
A
#
# COMPACT_ATOMS: atom_id res chain seq x y z
N MET A 1 -20.51 -26.58 -11.13
CA MET A 1 -21.92 -26.66 -11.60
C MET A 1 -22.74 -25.80 -10.65
N ALA A 2 -23.65 -24.99 -11.17
CA ALA A 2 -24.52 -24.14 -10.35
C ALA A 2 -25.43 -24.99 -9.45
N SER A 3 -25.81 -24.46 -8.28
CA SER A 3 -26.71 -25.15 -7.35
C SER A 3 -28.11 -25.34 -7.94
N SER A 4 -28.78 -26.45 -7.64
CA SER A 4 -30.16 -26.71 -8.06
C SER A 4 -31.18 -25.82 -7.33
N THR A 5 -30.88 -25.38 -6.11
CA THR A 5 -31.78 -24.55 -5.29
C THR A 5 -31.47 -23.07 -5.48
N ARG A 6 -32.48 -22.28 -5.83
CA ARG A 6 -32.35 -20.83 -5.99
C ARG A 6 -32.32 -20.15 -4.62
N LEU A 7 -31.47 -19.14 -4.46
CA LEU A 7 -31.42 -18.35 -3.24
C LEU A 7 -32.46 -17.23 -3.32
N MET A 8 -33.13 -16.97 -2.20
CA MET A 8 -34.07 -15.86 -2.09
C MET A 8 -33.35 -14.52 -2.26
N PRO A 9 -33.98 -13.53 -2.92
CA PRO A 9 -33.47 -12.16 -2.96
C PRO A 9 -33.29 -11.58 -1.57
N VAL A 10 -32.25 -10.77 -1.38
CA VAL A 10 -31.96 -10.09 -0.11
C VAL A 10 -31.77 -8.61 -0.35
N LEU A 11 -32.46 -7.80 0.45
CA LEU A 11 -32.45 -6.34 0.32
C LEU A 11 -31.52 -5.71 1.37
N TYR A 12 -30.62 -4.84 0.93
CA TYR A 12 -29.67 -4.14 1.78
C TYR A 12 -29.79 -2.63 1.64
N PRO A 13 -29.78 -1.85 2.73
CA PRO A 13 -29.77 -0.39 2.66
C PRO A 13 -28.42 0.10 2.15
N LEU A 14 -28.43 1.10 1.27
CA LEU A 14 -27.23 1.81 0.87
C LEU A 14 -26.86 2.87 1.90
N ARG A 15 -25.56 3.17 2.05
CA ARG A 15 -25.09 4.30 2.86
C ARG A 15 -25.47 5.62 2.17
N ALA A 16 -25.54 6.70 2.95
CA ALA A 16 -26.08 8.02 2.61
C ALA A 16 -25.90 8.49 1.15
N SER A 17 -26.87 9.27 0.66
CA SER A 17 -27.02 9.66 -0.75
C SER A 17 -25.75 10.28 -1.31
N LYS A 18 -25.10 9.56 -2.22
CA LYS A 18 -24.14 10.13 -3.17
C LYS A 18 -24.87 10.42 -4.47
N GLU A 19 -24.43 11.43 -5.20
CA GLU A 19 -25.00 11.82 -6.49
C GLU A 19 -25.11 10.63 -7.47
N ALA A 20 -24.11 9.75 -7.48
CA ALA A 20 -24.07 8.55 -8.32
C ALA A 20 -25.16 7.50 -8.04
N LEU A 21 -25.78 7.52 -6.85
CA LEU A 21 -26.91 6.65 -6.51
C LEU A 21 -28.25 7.22 -6.98
N GLY A 22 -28.30 8.50 -7.35
CA GLY A 22 -29.51 9.20 -7.76
C GLY A 22 -30.64 8.98 -6.76
N SER A 23 -31.75 8.40 -7.23
CA SER A 23 -32.91 8.08 -6.40
C SER A 23 -32.79 6.79 -5.60
N TYR A 24 -31.85 5.90 -5.90
CA TYR A 24 -31.81 4.56 -5.32
C TYR A 24 -31.36 4.59 -3.86
N THR A 25 -32.03 3.78 -3.03
CA THR A 25 -31.79 3.76 -1.58
C THR A 25 -31.34 2.39 -1.08
N HIS A 26 -31.52 1.34 -1.89
CA HIS A 26 -31.20 -0.03 -1.52
C HIS A 26 -30.51 -0.77 -2.67
N LEU A 27 -29.80 -1.84 -2.31
CA LEU A 27 -29.26 -2.84 -3.20
C LEU A 27 -29.99 -4.16 -2.98
N LEU A 28 -30.74 -4.60 -4.00
CA LEU A 28 -31.39 -5.90 -4.02
C LEU A 28 -30.43 -6.93 -4.63
N CYS A 29 -29.93 -7.86 -3.84
CA CYS A 29 -29.05 -8.93 -4.31
C CYS A 29 -29.89 -10.15 -4.73
N VAL A 30 -29.78 -10.55 -6.00
CA VAL A 30 -30.52 -11.66 -6.61
C VAL A 30 -29.57 -12.75 -7.11
N HIS A 31 -29.97 -14.01 -6.95
CA HIS A 31 -29.25 -15.15 -7.54
C HIS A 31 -29.78 -15.38 -8.96
N VAL A 32 -28.92 -15.12 -9.95
CA VAL A 32 -29.22 -15.23 -11.38
C VAL A 32 -28.50 -16.44 -11.96
N ARG A 33 -29.20 -17.24 -12.77
CA ARG A 33 -28.58 -18.31 -13.55
C ARG A 33 -28.50 -17.91 -15.02
N ARG A 34 -27.71 -18.65 -15.79
CA ARG A 34 -27.55 -18.43 -17.24
C ARG A 34 -28.88 -18.29 -17.97
N ASP A 35 -29.84 -19.15 -17.67
CA ASP A 35 -31.15 -19.17 -18.35
C ASP A 35 -32.05 -17.99 -17.96
N ASP A 36 -31.77 -17.32 -16.83
CA ASP A 36 -32.52 -16.13 -16.41
C ASP A 36 -31.96 -14.84 -17.01
N LEU A 37 -30.76 -14.86 -17.59
CA LEU A 37 -29.98 -13.66 -17.86
C LEU A 37 -30.42 -13.02 -19.20
N PRO A 38 -31.17 -11.90 -19.19
CA PRO A 38 -31.54 -11.24 -20.43
C PRO A 38 -30.33 -10.58 -21.09
N ALA A 39 -30.35 -10.47 -22.42
CA ALA A 39 -29.23 -9.93 -23.20
C ALA A 39 -28.74 -8.54 -22.71
N PRO A 40 -29.62 -7.57 -22.40
CA PRO A 40 -29.17 -6.26 -21.88
C PRO A 40 -28.44 -6.34 -20.54
N LEU A 41 -28.79 -7.30 -19.67
CA LEU A 41 -28.06 -7.51 -18.43
C LEU A 41 -26.71 -8.19 -18.71
N PHE A 42 -26.67 -9.19 -19.58
CA PHE A 42 -25.41 -9.83 -19.96
C PHE A 42 -24.41 -8.79 -20.51
N GLU A 43 -24.85 -7.93 -21.42
CA GLU A 43 -24.06 -6.84 -21.99
C GLU A 43 -23.56 -5.90 -20.90
N ALA A 44 -24.44 -5.43 -20.00
CA ALA A 44 -24.03 -4.54 -18.91
C ALA A 44 -23.02 -5.16 -17.93
N LEU A 45 -23.13 -6.46 -17.64
CA LEU A 45 -22.17 -7.19 -16.79
C LEU A 45 -20.81 -7.34 -17.49
N GLN A 46 -20.83 -7.64 -18.79
CA GLN A 46 -19.64 -7.77 -19.60
C GLN A 46 -18.92 -6.42 -19.75
N GLU A 47 -19.64 -5.36 -20.11
CA GLU A 47 -19.11 -4.00 -20.19
C GLU A 47 -18.49 -3.58 -18.86
N SER A 48 -19.19 -3.76 -17.74
CA SER A 48 -18.64 -3.43 -16.41
C SER A 48 -17.38 -4.22 -16.07
N THR A 49 -17.24 -5.45 -16.58
CA THR A 49 -16.03 -6.26 -16.39
C THR A 49 -14.89 -5.77 -17.25
N ASN A 50 -15.19 -5.46 -18.51
CA ASN A 50 -14.21 -4.94 -19.46
C ASN A 50 -13.71 -3.57 -19.03
N GLU A 51 -14.55 -2.71 -18.47
CA GLU A 51 -14.11 -1.47 -17.80
C GLU A 51 -13.08 -1.75 -16.69
N MET A 52 -13.31 -2.76 -15.83
CA MET A 52 -12.36 -3.12 -14.75
C MET A 52 -11.06 -3.74 -15.29
N ILE A 53 -11.13 -4.47 -16.40
CA ILE A 53 -9.97 -5.04 -17.09
C ILE A 53 -9.17 -3.93 -17.75
N GLU A 54 -9.85 -3.00 -18.41
CA GLU A 54 -9.24 -1.84 -19.05
C GLU A 54 -8.55 -0.94 -18.03
N GLU A 55 -9.13 -0.69 -16.85
CA GLU A 55 -8.42 -0.01 -15.76
C GLU A 55 -7.16 -0.75 -15.31
N GLY A 56 -7.14 -2.08 -15.44
CA GLY A 56 -5.99 -2.96 -15.15
C GLY A 56 -5.44 -2.90 -13.73
N ALA A 57 -6.22 -2.37 -12.77
CA ALA A 57 -5.81 -2.17 -11.38
C ALA A 57 -6.27 -3.28 -10.42
N THR A 58 -7.21 -4.14 -10.84
CA THR A 58 -7.85 -5.11 -9.93
C THR A 58 -8.13 -6.50 -10.52
N TYR A 59 -7.95 -6.69 -11.84
CA TYR A 59 -8.21 -7.95 -12.53
C TYR A 59 -6.95 -8.46 -13.26
N PRO A 60 -6.75 -9.79 -13.37
CA PRO A 60 -5.53 -10.36 -13.96
C PRO A 60 -5.52 -10.39 -15.50
N TYR A 61 -6.58 -9.96 -16.17
CA TYR A 61 -6.69 -10.00 -17.62
C TYR A 61 -6.13 -8.71 -18.22
N GLU A 62 -5.43 -8.82 -19.35
CA GLU A 62 -4.85 -7.68 -20.07
C GLU A 62 -5.77 -7.19 -21.21
N GLU A 63 -6.60 -8.09 -21.75
CA GLU A 63 -7.49 -7.82 -22.87
C GLU A 63 -8.96 -7.96 -22.44
N ALA A 64 -9.82 -7.10 -23.00
CA ALA A 64 -11.25 -7.16 -22.80
C ALA A 64 -11.81 -8.56 -23.15
N MET A 65 -12.71 -9.07 -22.31
CA MET A 65 -13.37 -10.35 -22.56
C MET A 65 -14.42 -10.19 -23.65
N ASP A 66 -14.33 -11.06 -24.67
CA ASP A 66 -15.46 -11.30 -25.57
C ASP A 66 -16.61 -12.01 -24.84
N ALA A 67 -17.76 -12.15 -25.52
CA ALA A 67 -18.95 -12.72 -24.90
C ALA A 67 -18.74 -14.19 -24.48
N GLN A 68 -17.95 -14.95 -25.24
CA GLN A 68 -17.68 -16.35 -24.92
C GLN A 68 -16.80 -16.48 -23.68
N ALA A 69 -15.73 -15.69 -23.60
CA ALA A 69 -14.81 -15.64 -22.47
C ALA A 69 -15.53 -15.17 -21.20
N PHE A 70 -16.33 -14.10 -21.28
CA PHE A 70 -17.12 -13.61 -20.15
C PHE A 70 -18.12 -14.65 -19.66
N GLN A 71 -18.83 -15.31 -20.58
CA GLN A 71 -19.78 -16.37 -20.23
C GLN A 71 -19.09 -17.53 -19.49
N GLN A 72 -17.91 -17.95 -19.93
CA GLN A 72 -17.16 -19.04 -19.29
C GLN A 72 -16.59 -18.64 -17.92
N ALA A 73 -16.10 -17.40 -17.79
CA ALA A 73 -15.45 -16.94 -16.58
C ALA A 73 -16.44 -16.61 -15.44
N PHE A 74 -17.60 -16.02 -15.78
CA PHE A 74 -18.57 -15.50 -14.81
C PHE A 74 -19.90 -16.25 -14.81
N VAL A 75 -20.52 -16.41 -15.99
CA VAL A 75 -21.92 -16.87 -16.12
C VAL A 75 -22.07 -18.40 -16.02
N ALA A 76 -20.97 -19.15 -16.15
CA ALA A 76 -20.95 -20.60 -16.01
C ALA A 76 -21.15 -21.11 -14.56
N TYR A 77 -21.24 -20.20 -13.58
CA TYR A 77 -21.28 -20.47 -12.15
C TYR A 77 -22.47 -19.77 -11.48
N ASP A 78 -22.64 -19.97 -10.16
CA ASP A 78 -23.68 -19.26 -9.40
C ASP A 78 -23.35 -17.76 -9.42
N LEU A 79 -24.24 -16.94 -9.97
CA LEU A 79 -24.04 -15.51 -10.17
C LEU A 79 -24.98 -14.72 -9.26
N MET A 80 -24.41 -13.82 -8.47
CA MET A 80 -25.17 -12.87 -7.66
C MET A 80 -25.10 -11.49 -8.30
N VAL A 81 -26.25 -10.88 -8.56
CA VAL A 81 -26.37 -9.53 -9.14
C VAL A 81 -27.02 -8.60 -8.13
N GLY A 82 -26.38 -7.47 -7.85
CA GLY A 82 -26.93 -6.38 -7.06
C GLY A 82 -27.65 -5.38 -7.95
N ILE A 83 -28.94 -5.18 -7.71
CA ILE A 83 -29.82 -4.29 -8.45
C ILE A 83 -30.10 -3.05 -7.58
N LEU A 84 -29.84 -1.87 -8.12
CA LEU A 84 -30.19 -0.61 -7.48
C LEU A 84 -31.70 -0.40 -7.53
N VAL A 85 -32.30 -0.20 -6.36
CA VAL A 85 -33.76 -0.08 -6.21
C VAL A 85 -34.11 1.02 -5.21
N ARG A 86 -35.33 1.55 -5.36
CA ARG A 86 -35.98 2.40 -4.37
C ARG A 86 -37.26 1.67 -3.93
N PRO A 87 -37.22 0.92 -2.82
CA PRO A 87 -38.40 0.26 -2.29
C PRO A 87 -39.51 1.28 -2.00
N THR A 88 -40.75 0.88 -2.25
CA THR A 88 -41.95 1.70 -1.95
C THR A 88 -42.37 1.59 -0.49
N HIS A 89 -41.92 0.55 0.21
CA HIS A 89 -42.19 0.29 1.62
C HIS A 89 -40.89 0.26 2.43
N ALA A 90 -41.00 0.39 3.76
CA ALA A 90 -39.86 0.22 4.66
C ALA A 90 -39.54 -1.27 4.83
N TYR A 91 -38.26 -1.61 4.75
CA TYR A 91 -37.75 -2.97 4.95
C TYR A 91 -36.67 -2.97 6.02
N GLU A 92 -36.58 -4.07 6.75
CA GLU A 92 -35.44 -4.30 7.64
C GLU A 92 -34.17 -4.60 6.83
N PRO A 93 -33.00 -4.12 7.27
CA PRO A 93 -31.73 -4.44 6.63
C PRO A 93 -31.49 -5.95 6.57
N GLY A 94 -31.23 -6.48 5.36
CA GLY A 94 -31.02 -7.91 5.15
C GLY A 94 -32.31 -8.73 5.05
N ALA A 95 -33.48 -8.09 4.93
CA ALA A 95 -34.74 -8.78 4.71
C ALA A 95 -34.69 -9.62 3.42
N LYS A 96 -35.20 -10.85 3.52
CA LYS A 96 -35.51 -11.67 2.35
C LYS A 96 -36.84 -11.19 1.79
N VAL A 97 -36.87 -10.86 0.50
CA VAL A 97 -38.03 -10.25 -0.14
C VAL A 97 -38.43 -11.02 -1.38
N VAL A 98 -39.69 -10.92 -1.78
CA VAL A 98 -40.15 -11.40 -3.08
C VAL A 98 -39.95 -10.29 -4.11
N LEU A 99 -39.53 -10.64 -5.33
CA LEU A 99 -39.14 -9.65 -6.34
C LEU A 99 -40.23 -8.61 -6.65
N HIS A 100 -41.49 -9.04 -6.76
CA HIS A 100 -42.62 -8.16 -7.09
C HIS A 100 -42.95 -7.13 -6.00
N GLU A 101 -42.42 -7.29 -4.78
CA GLU A 101 -42.58 -6.29 -3.73
C GLU A 101 -41.67 -5.06 -3.96
N ILE A 102 -40.62 -5.21 -4.76
CA ILE A 102 -39.56 -4.22 -4.96
C ILE A 102 -39.47 -3.76 -6.41
N LEU A 103 -39.60 -4.68 -7.36
CA LEU A 103 -39.54 -4.41 -8.79
C LEU A 103 -40.95 -4.51 -9.38
N PRO A 104 -41.29 -3.68 -10.39
CA PRO A 104 -42.53 -3.85 -11.13
C PRO A 104 -42.48 -5.23 -11.78
N SER A 105 -43.28 -6.16 -11.31
CA SER A 105 -43.51 -7.44 -11.96
C SER A 105 -44.86 -7.98 -11.52
N GLU A 106 -45.53 -8.71 -12.39
CA GLU A 106 -46.74 -9.42 -12.00
C GLU A 106 -46.39 -10.50 -10.96
N VAL A 107 -47.37 -10.88 -10.14
CA VAL A 107 -47.23 -12.00 -9.21
C VAL A 107 -46.85 -13.25 -10.02
N ASP A 108 -45.87 -14.02 -9.55
CA ASP A 108 -45.34 -15.24 -10.21
C ASP A 108 -44.59 -15.06 -11.55
N THR A 109 -44.21 -13.82 -11.91
CA THR A 109 -43.37 -13.56 -13.10
C THR A 109 -42.00 -14.27 -12.98
N PRO A 110 -41.53 -15.01 -14.00
CA PRO A 110 -40.20 -15.61 -14.03
C PRO A 110 -39.10 -14.55 -13.85
N LEU A 111 -38.00 -14.89 -13.15
CA LEU A 111 -36.91 -13.94 -12.90
C LEU A 111 -36.39 -13.29 -14.20
N HIS A 112 -36.29 -14.05 -15.30
CA HIS A 112 -35.91 -13.51 -16.59
C HIS A 112 -36.75 -12.30 -17.00
N GLU A 113 -38.07 -12.43 -16.95
CA GLU A 113 -39.00 -11.36 -17.29
C GLU A 113 -38.92 -10.18 -16.31
N VAL A 114 -38.70 -10.45 -15.02
CA VAL A 114 -38.43 -9.36 -14.04
C VAL A 114 -37.15 -8.59 -14.39
N LEU A 115 -36.09 -9.30 -14.77
CA LEU A 115 -34.80 -8.68 -15.15
C LEU A 115 -34.90 -7.91 -16.48
N THR A 116 -35.79 -8.31 -17.40
CA THR A 116 -36.05 -7.55 -18.64
C THR A 116 -36.73 -6.20 -18.41
N GLN A 117 -37.42 -6.03 -17.26
CA GLN A 117 -38.08 -4.78 -16.89
C GLN A 117 -37.14 -3.79 -16.20
N CYS A 118 -35.93 -4.22 -15.84
CA CYS A 118 -34.91 -3.35 -15.27
C CYS A 118 -34.20 -2.53 -16.36
N THR A 119 -33.81 -1.30 -16.01
CA THR A 119 -33.06 -0.41 -16.90
C THR A 119 -31.55 -0.63 -16.75
N TRP A 120 -30.95 -1.36 -17.69
CA TRP A 120 -29.50 -1.60 -17.74
C TRP A 120 -28.79 -0.55 -18.63
N PRO A 121 -27.56 -0.10 -18.29
CA PRO A 121 -26.75 -0.44 -17.12
C PRO A 121 -27.08 0.38 -15.85
N ALA A 122 -28.08 1.27 -15.90
CA ALA A 122 -28.38 2.23 -14.84
C ALA A 122 -28.68 1.57 -13.47
N GLN A 123 -29.37 0.43 -13.47
CA GLN A 123 -29.71 -0.30 -12.24
C GLN A 123 -28.66 -1.33 -11.80
N LEU A 124 -27.55 -1.48 -12.54
CA LEU A 124 -26.48 -2.40 -12.13
C LEU A 124 -25.69 -1.81 -10.96
N GLY A 125 -25.85 -2.41 -9.78
CA GLY A 125 -25.07 -2.09 -8.60
C GLY A 125 -23.69 -2.76 -8.58
N GLY A 126 -23.62 -3.98 -9.11
CA GLY A 126 -22.42 -4.81 -9.15
C GLY A 126 -22.80 -6.28 -9.04
N PHE A 127 -21.83 -7.17 -9.10
CA PHE A 127 -22.08 -8.60 -9.11
C PHE A 127 -20.86 -9.40 -8.67
N TYR A 128 -21.08 -10.67 -8.40
CA TYR A 128 -20.00 -11.63 -8.21
C TYR A 128 -20.44 -13.04 -8.58
N TYR A 129 -19.50 -13.84 -9.08
CA TYR A 129 -19.71 -15.28 -9.20
C TYR A 129 -19.31 -15.99 -7.91
N VAL A 130 -19.84 -17.19 -7.67
CA VAL A 130 -19.32 -18.14 -6.68
C VAL A 130 -19.05 -19.46 -7.38
N LYS A 131 -17.83 -19.97 -7.26
CA LYS A 131 -17.43 -21.24 -7.88
C LYS A 131 -16.50 -22.05 -6.98
N PRO A 132 -16.35 -23.36 -7.22
CA PRO A 132 -15.30 -24.14 -6.57
C PRO A 132 -13.93 -23.54 -6.91
N ASN A 133 -13.09 -23.32 -5.90
CA ASN A 133 -11.72 -22.82 -6.12
C ASN A 133 -10.84 -23.86 -6.81
N TYR A 134 -11.11 -25.15 -6.54
CA TYR A 134 -10.42 -26.28 -7.12
C TYR A 134 -11.43 -27.39 -7.49
N PRO A 135 -11.16 -28.21 -8.52
CA PRO A 135 -11.99 -29.35 -8.85
C PRO A 135 -11.82 -30.52 -7.85
N GLY A 136 -12.72 -31.51 -7.92
CA GLY A 136 -12.56 -32.79 -7.24
C GLY A 136 -12.54 -32.69 -5.71
N ARG A 137 -11.51 -33.24 -5.07
CA ARG A 137 -11.44 -33.39 -3.60
C ARG A 137 -11.50 -32.07 -2.81
N SER A 138 -11.25 -30.95 -3.47
CA SER A 138 -11.25 -29.61 -2.87
C SER A 138 -12.41 -28.72 -3.34
N SER A 139 -13.42 -29.30 -4.01
CA SER A 139 -14.56 -28.53 -4.55
C SER A 139 -15.49 -27.94 -3.50
N HIS A 140 -15.32 -28.33 -2.23
CA HIS A 140 -16.05 -27.77 -1.09
C HIS A 140 -15.51 -26.40 -0.65
N ASN A 141 -14.36 -25.95 -1.19
CA ASN A 141 -13.79 -24.63 -0.99
C ASN A 141 -14.18 -23.74 -2.16
N CYS A 142 -14.91 -22.65 -1.93
CA CYS A 142 -15.29 -21.70 -2.97
C CYS A 142 -14.30 -20.56 -3.13
N ASN A 143 -14.42 -19.88 -4.26
CA ASN A 143 -13.83 -18.59 -4.57
C ASN A 143 -14.91 -17.73 -5.23
N ALA A 144 -14.78 -16.41 -5.15
CA ALA A 144 -15.64 -15.44 -5.81
C ALA A 144 -14.84 -14.27 -6.38
N GLY A 145 -15.29 -13.76 -7.53
CA GLY A 145 -14.74 -12.56 -8.16
C GLY A 145 -15.82 -11.49 -8.18
N PHE A 146 -15.50 -10.29 -7.68
CA PHE A 146 -16.44 -9.19 -7.49
C PHE A 146 -16.18 -8.09 -8.49
N ILE A 147 -17.26 -7.54 -9.06
CA ILE A 147 -17.23 -6.40 -9.97
C ILE A 147 -18.22 -5.36 -9.44
N VAL A 148 -17.75 -4.13 -9.30
CA VAL A 148 -18.59 -2.97 -8.96
C VAL A 148 -18.31 -1.90 -10.02
N PRO A 149 -19.34 -1.44 -10.75
CA PRO A 149 -19.19 -0.37 -11.73
C PRO A 149 -18.46 0.83 -11.15
N THR A 150 -17.57 1.45 -11.92
CA THR A 150 -16.66 2.52 -11.45
C THR A 150 -17.43 3.69 -10.85
N ARG A 151 -18.56 4.04 -11.48
CA ARG A 151 -19.49 5.09 -11.02
C ARG A 151 -20.02 4.89 -9.60
N LEU A 152 -19.99 3.66 -9.07
CA LEU A 152 -20.52 3.30 -7.75
C LEU A 152 -19.44 3.13 -6.68
N ARG A 153 -18.18 3.43 -6.99
CA ARG A 153 -17.08 3.38 -6.02
C ARG A 153 -17.34 4.30 -4.84
N GLY A 154 -17.01 3.79 -3.65
CA GLY A 154 -17.24 4.50 -2.39
C GLY A 154 -18.72 4.70 -2.01
N CYS A 155 -19.68 4.11 -2.74
CA CYS A 155 -21.11 4.15 -2.36
C CYS A 155 -21.50 3.03 -1.37
N GLY A 156 -20.53 2.23 -0.92
CA GLY A 156 -20.77 1.10 -0.01
C GLY A 156 -21.28 -0.18 -0.69
N VAL A 157 -21.48 -0.17 -2.01
CA VAL A 157 -21.99 -1.33 -2.78
C VAL A 157 -21.08 -2.55 -2.65
N GLY A 158 -19.76 -2.38 -2.82
CA GLY A 158 -18.80 -3.48 -2.67
C GLY A 158 -18.85 -4.12 -1.27
N SER A 159 -19.06 -3.30 -0.22
CA SER A 159 -19.21 -3.80 1.14
C SER A 159 -20.46 -4.66 1.30
N ILE A 160 -21.59 -4.24 0.70
CA ILE A 160 -22.84 -5.01 0.72
C ILE A 160 -22.67 -6.33 -0.04
N LEU A 161 -22.06 -6.31 -1.23
CA LEU A 161 -21.83 -7.53 -2.01
C LEU A 161 -20.96 -8.52 -1.24
N ALA A 162 -19.88 -8.05 -0.61
CA ALA A 162 -19.01 -8.90 0.21
C ALA A 162 -19.72 -9.42 1.48
N GLN A 163 -20.58 -8.63 2.12
CA GLN A 163 -21.42 -9.10 3.23
C GLN A 163 -22.42 -10.16 2.77
N SER A 164 -23.05 -9.97 1.60
CA SER A 164 -23.99 -10.96 1.04
C SER A 164 -23.29 -12.29 0.75
N TYR A 165 -22.02 -12.25 0.34
CA TYR A 165 -21.23 -13.44 0.06
C TYR A 165 -21.05 -14.36 1.29
N LEU A 166 -20.94 -13.78 2.49
CA LEU A 166 -20.87 -14.55 3.74
C LEU A 166 -22.09 -15.43 3.98
N TYR A 167 -23.24 -15.06 3.44
CA TYR A 167 -24.45 -15.88 3.43
C TYR A 167 -24.48 -16.83 2.23
N VAL A 168 -24.16 -16.33 1.03
CA VAL A 168 -24.29 -17.09 -0.23
C VAL A 168 -23.38 -18.30 -0.29
N GLY A 169 -22.10 -18.17 0.10
CA GLY A 169 -21.15 -19.29 0.07
C GLY A 169 -21.66 -20.53 0.84
N PRO A 170 -21.98 -20.39 2.14
CA PRO A 170 -22.59 -21.47 2.92
C PRO A 170 -23.93 -21.94 2.38
N ALA A 171 -24.80 -21.04 1.90
CA ALA A 171 -26.12 -21.40 1.37
C ALA A 171 -26.05 -22.24 0.07
N LEU A 172 -24.96 -22.11 -0.69
CA LEU A 172 -24.66 -22.96 -1.86
C LEU A 172 -23.97 -24.29 -1.47
N GLY A 173 -23.71 -24.51 -0.17
CA GLY A 173 -23.15 -25.77 0.35
C GLY A 173 -21.61 -25.79 0.47
N TYR A 174 -20.93 -24.66 0.26
CA TYR A 174 -19.49 -24.57 0.46
C TYR A 174 -19.13 -24.51 1.95
N ARG A 175 -17.98 -25.08 2.30
CA ARG A 175 -17.50 -25.17 3.70
C ARG A 175 -16.45 -24.13 4.06
N ALA A 176 -15.72 -23.62 3.07
CA ALA A 176 -14.71 -22.59 3.25
C ALA A 176 -14.59 -21.73 2.00
N SER A 177 -14.00 -20.54 2.13
CA SER A 177 -13.75 -19.60 1.05
C SER A 177 -12.26 -19.28 0.95
N VAL A 178 -11.74 -19.25 -0.27
CA VAL A 178 -10.37 -18.87 -0.59
C VAL A 178 -10.38 -17.94 -1.79
N PHE A 179 -9.83 -16.73 -1.62
CA PHE A 179 -9.65 -15.78 -2.71
C PHE A 179 -8.22 -15.86 -3.24
N ASN A 180 -8.07 -16.31 -4.48
CA ASN A 180 -6.78 -16.34 -5.15
C ASN A 180 -6.46 -14.94 -5.70
N LEU A 181 -5.19 -14.53 -5.62
CA LEU A 181 -4.67 -13.32 -6.27
C LEU A 181 -5.44 -12.03 -5.92
N VAL A 182 -5.75 -11.82 -4.64
CA VAL A 182 -6.22 -10.50 -4.17
C VAL A 182 -5.04 -9.53 -4.21
N TYR A 183 -5.02 -8.63 -5.19
CA TYR A 183 -3.91 -7.70 -5.37
C TYR A 183 -3.78 -6.75 -4.18
N SER A 184 -2.55 -6.63 -3.66
CA SER A 184 -2.26 -5.76 -2.53
C SER A 184 -2.41 -4.26 -2.84
N THR A 185 -2.42 -3.91 -4.12
CA THR A 185 -2.74 -2.57 -4.62
C THR A 185 -4.21 -2.20 -4.35
N ASN A 186 -5.11 -3.18 -4.30
CA ASN A 186 -6.51 -2.98 -3.97
C ASN A 186 -6.73 -2.89 -2.44
N LYS A 187 -6.25 -1.79 -1.84
CA LYS A 187 -6.35 -1.50 -0.40
C LYS A 187 -7.80 -1.49 0.12
N ALA A 188 -8.77 -1.15 -0.74
CA ALA A 188 -10.19 -1.19 -0.40
C ALA A 188 -10.68 -2.63 -0.23
N SER A 189 -10.34 -3.51 -1.17
CA SER A 189 -10.68 -4.93 -1.08
C SER A 189 -10.00 -5.61 0.10
N LEU A 190 -8.72 -5.35 0.37
CA LEU A 190 -8.02 -5.94 1.51
C LEU A 190 -8.69 -5.59 2.85
N ARG A 191 -8.92 -4.30 3.10
CA ARG A 191 -9.60 -3.84 4.32
C ARG A 191 -10.99 -4.42 4.47
N LEU A 192 -11.71 -4.55 3.35
CA LEU A 192 -13.04 -5.17 3.34
C LEU A 192 -12.98 -6.63 3.77
N TRP A 193 -12.06 -7.42 3.20
CA TRP A 193 -11.92 -8.83 3.56
C TRP A 193 -11.45 -9.02 5.01
N GLU A 194 -10.48 -8.23 5.48
CA GLU A 194 -10.04 -8.22 6.88
C GLU A 194 -11.21 -7.93 7.83
N THR A 195 -12.05 -6.93 7.51
CA THR A 195 -13.23 -6.58 8.32
C THR A 195 -14.26 -7.71 8.39
N LEU A 196 -14.33 -8.54 7.35
CA LEU A 196 -15.24 -9.69 7.27
C LEU A 196 -14.62 -10.98 7.85
N GLY A 197 -13.44 -10.89 8.48
CA GLY A 197 -12.81 -12.01 9.16
C GLY A 197 -11.99 -12.93 8.23
N PHE A 198 -11.64 -12.49 7.03
CA PHE A 198 -10.71 -13.22 6.18
C PHE A 198 -9.26 -12.95 6.60
N GLU A 199 -8.44 -14.01 6.58
CA GLU A 199 -7.02 -13.93 6.91
C GLU A 199 -6.14 -14.06 5.66
N CYS A 200 -5.05 -13.28 5.61
CA CYS A 200 -4.06 -13.40 4.55
C CYS A 200 -3.12 -14.59 4.84
N VAL A 201 -3.28 -15.67 4.09
CA VAL A 201 -2.46 -16.89 4.24
C VAL A 201 -1.05 -16.72 3.67
N GLY A 202 -0.85 -15.79 2.73
CA GLY A 202 0.47 -15.51 2.17
C GLY A 202 0.45 -14.42 1.09
N ARG A 203 1.62 -13.84 0.81
CA ARG A 203 1.84 -12.90 -0.30
C ARG A 203 2.80 -13.51 -1.31
N ILE A 204 2.45 -13.40 -2.58
CA ILE A 204 3.30 -13.82 -3.69
C ILE A 204 3.83 -12.54 -4.35
N PRO A 205 5.12 -12.20 -4.18
CA PRO A 205 5.71 -11.03 -4.81
C PRO A 205 5.62 -11.14 -6.33
N GLN A 206 5.42 -10.00 -7.00
CA GLN A 206 5.46 -9.90 -8.47
C GLN A 206 4.48 -10.82 -9.22
N ALA A 207 3.39 -11.24 -8.57
CA ALA A 207 2.40 -12.15 -9.15
C ALA A 207 1.44 -11.48 -10.16
N GLY A 208 1.32 -10.14 -10.15
CA GLY A 208 0.43 -9.38 -11.03
C GLY A 208 1.17 -8.49 -12.00
N ARG A 209 0.68 -8.41 -13.24
CA ARG A 209 1.08 -7.41 -14.24
C ARG A 209 -0.08 -6.43 -14.41
N MET A 210 0.00 -5.27 -13.76
CA MET A 210 -1.08 -4.29 -13.72
C MET A 210 -0.93 -3.26 -14.84
N ARG A 211 -2.04 -2.80 -15.42
CA ARG A 211 -2.00 -1.66 -16.36
C ARG A 211 -1.68 -0.40 -15.57
N VAL A 212 -0.79 0.40 -16.12
CA VAL A 212 -0.45 1.73 -15.60
C VAL A 212 -1.09 2.70 -16.58
N GLU A 213 -2.18 3.38 -16.21
CA GLU A 213 -2.69 4.49 -17.04
C GLU A 213 -1.70 5.65 -16.96
N ASP A 214 -1.43 6.28 -18.11
CA ASP A 214 -0.50 7.41 -18.28
C ASP A 214 -0.92 8.70 -17.53
N HIS A 215 -1.89 8.62 -16.62
CA HIS A 215 -2.43 9.75 -15.86
C HIS A 215 -2.88 9.31 -14.45
N GLU A 216 -1.96 9.01 -13.52
CA GLU A 216 -2.15 9.19 -12.05
C GLU A 216 -0.90 8.79 -11.23
N GLU A 217 0.18 9.56 -11.36
CA GLU A 217 0.80 10.10 -10.15
C GLU A 217 -0.27 10.97 -9.48
N GLN A 218 -0.76 10.69 -8.28
CA GLN A 218 -0.24 11.14 -6.99
C GLN A 218 -1.12 10.43 -5.93
N VAL A 219 -0.67 9.48 -5.12
CA VAL A 219 0.42 9.53 -4.16
C VAL A 219 0.95 8.11 -3.98
N MET A 220 2.03 7.75 -4.68
CA MET A 220 3.16 6.95 -4.20
C MET A 220 4.22 7.01 -5.29
N SER A 221 4.96 8.12 -5.29
CA SER A 221 6.39 8.19 -5.61
C SER A 221 6.97 6.91 -6.24
N SER A 222 7.29 7.01 -7.53
CA SER A 222 8.69 6.91 -7.95
C SER A 222 9.60 6.07 -7.04
N ALA A 223 9.41 4.75 -6.98
CA ALA A 223 10.17 3.83 -6.15
C ALA A 223 10.20 4.14 -4.62
N ARG A 224 9.97 3.11 -3.81
CA ARG A 224 10.05 3.15 -2.33
C ARG A 224 11.23 4.02 -1.85
N PRO A 225 11.04 5.07 -1.04
CA PRO A 225 12.13 5.92 -0.60
C PRO A 225 13.26 5.11 0.04
N ILE A 226 14.51 5.51 -0.17
CA ILE A 226 15.66 4.88 0.48
C ILE A 226 16.07 5.75 1.65
N VAL A 227 15.94 5.20 2.85
CA VAL A 227 16.40 5.81 4.08
C VAL A 227 17.82 5.33 4.34
N LEU A 228 18.79 6.24 4.25
CA LEU A 228 20.18 6.03 4.63
C LEU A 228 20.37 6.54 6.06
N CYS A 229 20.74 5.64 6.96
CA CYS A 229 21.05 5.94 8.36
C CYS A 229 22.48 5.48 8.68
N GLY A 230 23.11 6.11 9.66
CA GLY A 230 24.39 5.64 10.19
C GLY A 230 25.23 6.75 10.78
N PRO A 231 26.29 6.43 11.54
CA PRO A 231 27.01 7.42 12.32
C PRO A 231 27.60 8.55 11.49
N SER A 232 27.67 9.75 12.07
CA SER A 232 28.41 10.85 11.46
C SER A 232 29.87 10.44 11.21
N GLY A 233 30.39 10.68 10.01
CA GLY A 233 31.76 10.28 9.63
C GLY A 233 31.87 8.90 8.99
N VAL A 234 30.77 8.14 8.87
CA VAL A 234 30.80 6.82 8.23
C VAL A 234 30.92 6.86 6.71
N GLY A 235 30.65 8.00 6.06
CA GLY A 235 30.81 8.19 4.61
C GLY A 235 29.51 8.24 3.79
N LYS A 236 28.34 8.40 4.42
CA LYS A 236 27.03 8.48 3.74
C LYS A 236 27.01 9.53 2.62
N SER A 237 27.42 10.76 2.90
CA SER A 237 27.43 11.85 1.91
C SER A 237 28.31 11.54 0.70
N THR A 238 29.40 10.79 0.88
CA THR A 238 30.26 10.35 -0.22
C THR A 238 29.58 9.30 -1.09
N LEU A 239 28.90 8.33 -0.47
CA LEU A 239 28.10 7.31 -1.18
C LEU A 239 26.93 7.94 -1.94
N ILE A 240 26.21 8.87 -1.31
CA ILE A 240 25.09 9.61 -1.89
C ILE A 240 25.59 10.44 -3.07
N LYS A 241 26.67 11.20 -2.91
CA LYS A 241 27.25 11.97 -4.01
C LYS A 241 27.58 11.07 -5.21
N ARG A 242 28.26 9.95 -4.97
CA ARG A 242 28.59 8.99 -6.04
C ARG A 242 27.36 8.41 -6.72
N LEU A 243 26.29 8.15 -5.96
CA LEU A 243 25.01 7.69 -6.50
C LEU A 243 24.38 8.74 -7.44
N PHE A 244 24.37 10.00 -7.03
CA PHE A 244 23.84 11.10 -7.85
C PHE A 244 24.72 11.38 -9.08
N ASP A 245 26.05 11.22 -8.97
CA ASP A 245 26.96 11.37 -10.09
C ASP A 245 26.75 10.26 -11.15
N GLU A 246 26.44 9.02 -10.74
CA GLU A 246 26.15 7.90 -11.65
C GLU A 246 24.72 7.91 -12.21
N TYR A 247 23.75 8.39 -11.42
CA TYR A 247 22.33 8.39 -11.75
C TYR A 247 21.69 9.79 -11.54
N PRO A 248 22.11 10.82 -12.31
CA PRO A 248 21.73 12.21 -12.09
C PRO A 248 20.23 12.50 -12.21
N ASP A 249 19.52 11.66 -12.98
CA ASP A 249 18.11 11.83 -13.28
C ASP A 249 17.19 10.80 -12.61
N SER A 250 17.75 9.86 -11.83
CA SER A 250 16.97 8.77 -11.21
C SER A 250 16.67 9.01 -9.72
N PHE A 251 17.42 9.88 -9.05
CA PHE A 251 17.27 10.14 -7.62
C PHE A 251 17.07 11.62 -7.32
N GLY A 252 16.32 11.90 -6.26
CA GLY A 252 16.24 13.22 -5.66
C GLY A 252 16.47 13.15 -4.16
N PHE A 253 17.10 14.19 -3.62
CA PHE A 253 17.38 14.27 -2.20
C PHE A 253 16.22 14.97 -1.50
N SER A 254 15.61 14.31 -0.52
CA SER A 254 14.60 14.97 0.31
C SER A 254 15.32 15.78 1.38
N VAL A 255 15.36 17.10 1.20
CA VAL A 255 16.08 18.01 2.11
C VAL A 255 15.23 18.23 3.36
N SER A 256 15.56 17.54 4.46
CA SER A 256 14.89 17.73 5.75
C SER A 256 15.23 19.10 6.36
N HIS A 257 14.43 19.57 7.31
CA HIS A 257 14.70 20.77 8.11
C HIS A 257 15.45 20.41 9.39
N THR A 258 16.26 21.33 9.90
CA THR A 258 16.85 21.19 11.22
C THR A 258 17.11 22.54 11.88
N THR A 259 17.10 22.57 13.22
CA THR A 259 17.54 23.74 14.01
C THR A 259 19.01 23.70 14.40
N ARG A 260 19.71 22.64 14.01
CA ARG A 260 21.16 22.53 14.19
C ARG A 260 21.87 23.62 13.39
N ALA A 261 22.97 24.14 13.93
CA ALA A 261 23.88 24.99 13.16
C ALA A 261 24.52 24.22 11.97
N MET A 262 24.53 24.86 10.80
CA MET A 262 25.20 24.37 9.60
C MET A 262 26.70 24.13 9.87
N ARG A 263 27.21 22.96 9.46
CA ARG A 263 28.64 22.61 9.62
C ARG A 263 29.46 23.14 8.44
N PRO A 264 30.80 23.27 8.59
CA PRO A 264 31.67 23.59 7.46
C PRO A 264 31.51 22.59 6.31
N GLY A 265 31.22 23.10 5.11
CA GLY A 265 31.01 22.29 3.90
C GLY A 265 29.56 21.82 3.68
N GLU A 266 28.63 22.13 4.58
CA GLU A 266 27.19 21.97 4.33
C GLU A 266 26.62 23.23 3.65
N GLU A 267 25.58 23.05 2.84
CA GLU A 267 24.87 24.15 2.18
C GLU A 267 23.38 24.10 2.52
N ASN A 268 22.81 25.26 2.88
CA ASN A 268 21.38 25.38 3.16
C ASN A 268 20.54 25.09 1.90
N GLY A 269 19.49 24.29 2.06
CA GLY A 269 18.64 23.83 0.95
C GLY A 269 19.25 22.71 0.10
N LYS A 270 20.45 22.22 0.46
CA LYS A 270 21.04 21.01 -0.11
C LYS A 270 21.22 19.92 0.94
N SER A 271 21.87 20.24 2.05
CA SER A 271 22.11 19.28 3.14
C SER A 271 20.92 19.20 4.08
N TYR A 272 20.44 20.36 4.56
CA TYR A 272 19.21 20.55 5.30
C TYR A 272 18.66 21.96 5.00
N HIS A 273 17.39 22.20 5.30
CA HIS A 273 16.88 23.54 5.56
C HIS A 273 17.22 23.91 7.01
N PHE A 274 18.29 24.68 7.18
CA PHE A 274 18.73 25.17 8.49
C PHE A 274 17.85 26.36 8.90
N VAL A 275 16.98 26.13 9.88
CA VAL A 275 15.97 27.11 10.35
C VAL A 275 16.15 27.40 11.83
N SER A 276 15.64 28.52 12.32
CA SER A 276 15.61 28.77 13.77
C SER A 276 14.60 27.83 14.46
N ARG A 277 14.72 27.67 15.79
CA ARG A 277 13.77 26.88 16.57
C ARG A 277 12.33 27.41 16.44
N ASP A 278 12.16 28.74 16.49
CA ASP A 278 10.85 29.38 16.33
C ASP A 278 10.24 29.11 14.95
N GLN A 279 11.05 29.17 13.88
CA GLN A 279 10.61 28.84 12.52
C GLN A 279 10.22 27.37 12.40
N PHE A 280 11.00 26.48 13.02
CA PHE A 280 10.69 25.06 13.03
C PHE A 280 9.35 24.79 13.74
N GLU A 281 9.13 25.39 14.91
CA GLU A 281 7.89 25.24 15.67
C GLU A 281 6.66 25.83 14.94
N ASP A 282 6.84 26.90 14.15
CA ASP A 282 5.79 27.43 13.28
C ASP A 282 5.42 26.45 12.15
N LEU A 283 6.42 25.78 11.55
CA LEU A 283 6.20 24.74 10.54
C LEU A 283 5.48 23.51 11.13
N ILE A 284 5.76 23.15 12.39
CA ILE A 284 5.00 22.11 13.12
C ILE A 284 3.53 22.52 13.22
N LYS A 285 3.23 23.74 13.66
CA LYS A 285 1.85 24.24 13.84
C LYS A 285 1.06 24.25 12.52
N LYS A 286 1.75 24.46 11.40
CA LYS A 286 1.17 24.46 10.05
C LYS A 286 0.99 23.05 9.46
N GLY A 287 1.49 22.00 10.12
CA GLY A 287 1.39 20.63 9.63
C GLY A 287 2.27 20.35 8.41
N GLU A 288 3.36 21.11 8.22
CA GLU A 288 4.25 21.02 7.05
C GLU A 288 5.18 19.80 7.10
N PHE A 289 5.38 19.27 8.31
CA PHE A 289 6.22 18.09 8.53
C PHE A 289 5.42 16.80 8.40
N LEU A 290 5.98 15.87 7.64
CA LEU A 290 5.58 14.48 7.69
C LEU A 290 5.89 13.92 9.08
N GLU A 291 7.11 14.17 9.56
CA GLU A 291 7.58 13.81 10.91
C GLU A 291 8.52 14.89 11.45
N HIS A 292 8.59 15.00 12.78
CA HIS A 292 9.61 15.81 13.45
C HIS A 292 10.00 15.24 14.82
N ALA A 293 11.23 15.53 15.26
CA ALA A 293 11.79 15.08 16.54
C ALA A 293 12.77 16.09 17.13
N GLU A 294 12.99 16.07 18.45
CA GLU A 294 14.09 16.78 19.11
C GLU A 294 15.20 15.80 19.51
N PHE A 295 16.43 16.03 19.03
CA PHE A 295 17.59 15.21 19.36
C PHE A 295 18.86 16.04 19.57
N GLY A 296 19.58 15.75 20.64
CA GLY A 296 20.80 16.48 21.00
C GLY A 296 20.59 18.00 21.15
N GLY A 297 19.37 18.41 21.55
CA GLY A 297 18.95 19.80 21.69
C GLY A 297 18.56 20.52 20.38
N ASN A 298 18.46 19.80 19.26
CA ASN A 298 18.06 20.35 17.96
C ASN A 298 16.82 19.63 17.43
N LEU A 299 15.93 20.35 16.74
CA LEU A 299 14.80 19.77 16.04
C LEU A 299 15.22 19.32 14.65
N TYR A 300 14.62 18.23 14.18
CA TYR A 300 14.75 17.68 12.83
C TYR A 300 13.37 17.33 12.32
N GLY A 301 13.11 17.52 11.03
CA GLY A 301 11.84 17.12 10.45
C GLY A 301 11.84 17.09 8.94
N THR A 302 11.20 16.08 8.39
CA THR A 302 11.10 15.88 6.95
C THR A 302 9.77 16.46 6.47
N SER A 303 9.79 17.44 5.56
CA SER A 303 8.54 18.01 5.06
C SER A 303 7.88 17.04 4.07
N ALA A 304 6.55 16.93 4.17
CA ALA A 304 5.80 16.09 3.22
C ALA A 304 5.99 16.59 1.79
N GLN A 305 6.16 17.91 1.63
CA GLN A 305 6.47 18.55 0.36
C GLN A 305 7.85 18.17 -0.19
N ALA A 306 8.90 18.04 0.64
CA ALA A 306 10.23 17.66 0.14
C ALA A 306 10.30 16.23 -0.39
N VAL A 307 9.45 15.32 0.12
CA VAL A 307 9.33 13.96 -0.44
C VAL A 307 8.49 13.99 -1.74
N ARG A 308 7.42 14.79 -1.77
CA ARG A 308 6.58 14.99 -2.96
C ARG A 308 7.33 15.67 -4.12
N ASP A 309 8.04 16.76 -3.85
CA ASP A 309 8.81 17.52 -4.86
C ASP A 309 9.88 16.69 -5.55
N VAL A 310 10.48 15.72 -4.84
CA VAL A 310 11.42 14.77 -5.44
C VAL A 310 10.69 13.80 -6.36
N SER A 311 9.52 13.36 -5.94
CA SER A 311 8.69 12.42 -6.70
C SER A 311 8.07 13.04 -7.94
N GLU A 312 7.71 14.33 -7.87
CA GLU A 312 7.00 15.09 -8.92
C GLU A 312 7.95 15.79 -9.92
N LYS A 313 9.27 15.69 -9.76
CA LYS A 313 10.27 16.26 -10.69
C LYS A 313 10.74 15.22 -11.73
N GLY A 314 10.35 15.41 -12.99
CA GLY A 314 10.77 14.57 -14.12
C GLY A 314 10.01 13.24 -14.21
N GLU A 315 10.59 12.20 -14.80
CA GLU A 315 10.01 10.85 -14.98
C GLU A 315 9.90 10.03 -13.66
N GLY A 316 9.66 10.69 -12.51
CA GLY A 316 9.52 10.04 -11.21
C GLY A 316 10.85 9.61 -10.58
N ARG A 317 11.55 10.53 -9.91
CA ARG A 317 12.82 10.24 -9.20
C ARG A 317 12.59 9.58 -7.85
N ARG A 318 13.46 8.62 -7.49
CA ARG A 318 13.44 7.95 -6.18
C ARG A 318 14.00 8.84 -5.08
N ALA A 319 13.25 8.99 -3.99
CA ALA A 319 13.69 9.80 -2.86
C ALA A 319 14.78 9.12 -2.03
N ILE A 320 15.90 9.83 -1.81
CA ILE A 320 16.93 9.48 -0.83
C ILE A 320 16.74 10.36 0.41
N LEU A 321 16.62 9.74 1.58
CA LEU A 321 16.51 10.41 2.88
C LEU A 321 17.77 10.08 3.70
N ASP A 322 18.52 11.10 4.14
CA ASP A 322 19.64 10.98 5.08
C ASP A 322 19.15 11.37 6.49
N ILE A 323 18.76 10.38 7.28
CA ILE A 323 18.18 10.58 8.61
C ILE A 323 18.82 9.64 9.63
N ASP A 324 18.74 10.01 10.91
CA ASP A 324 19.30 9.22 12.01
C ASP A 324 18.38 8.06 12.46
N ALA A 325 18.87 7.29 13.45
CA ALA A 325 18.15 6.15 14.02
C ALA A 325 16.80 6.52 14.65
N GLN A 326 16.62 7.76 15.13
CA GLN A 326 15.35 8.20 15.69
C GLN A 326 14.34 8.52 14.59
N GLY A 327 14.79 9.21 13.53
CA GLY A 327 13.98 9.42 12.33
C GLY A 327 13.48 8.10 11.75
N VAL A 328 14.34 7.08 11.69
CA VAL A 328 13.95 5.71 11.28
C VAL A 328 12.82 5.16 12.15
N ARG A 329 12.92 5.26 13.48
CA ARG A 329 11.88 4.78 14.41
C ARG A 329 10.55 5.51 14.19
N LEU A 330 10.58 6.82 13.99
CA LEU A 330 9.39 7.64 13.78
C LEU A 330 8.70 7.33 12.46
N ILE A 331 9.45 7.18 11.36
CA ILE A 331 8.89 6.77 10.07
C ILE A 331 8.27 5.38 10.18
N LYS A 332 8.93 4.42 10.85
CA LYS A 332 8.36 3.08 11.07
C LYS A 332 7.07 3.13 11.90
N ALA A 333 6.99 3.97 12.93
CA ALA A 333 5.83 4.07 13.81
C ALA A 333 4.64 4.80 13.16
N ASN A 334 4.89 5.90 12.45
CA ASN A 334 3.84 6.84 12.04
C ASN A 334 3.59 6.84 10.51
N HIS A 335 4.56 6.35 9.72
CA HIS A 335 4.53 6.45 8.26
C HIS A 335 4.89 5.15 7.55
N ALA A 336 4.52 4.00 8.13
CA ALA A 336 4.72 2.68 7.52
C ALA A 336 4.15 2.57 6.09
N HIS A 337 3.13 3.38 5.75
CA HIS A 337 2.55 3.46 4.42
C HIS A 337 3.50 3.98 3.32
N LEU A 338 4.59 4.68 3.68
CA LEU A 338 5.64 5.10 2.74
C LEU A 338 6.46 3.91 2.22
N ASN A 339 6.45 2.79 2.94
CA ASN A 339 7.21 1.59 2.65
C ASN A 339 8.69 1.85 2.27
N PRO A 340 9.50 2.57 3.06
CA PRO A 340 10.89 2.83 2.69
C PRO A 340 11.75 1.56 2.68
N VAL A 341 12.92 1.63 2.04
CA VAL A 341 14.02 0.67 2.26
C VAL A 341 14.97 1.30 3.26
N TYR A 342 15.15 0.67 4.41
CA TYR A 342 16.00 1.16 5.50
C TYR A 342 17.40 0.55 5.39
N VAL A 343 18.39 1.39 5.13
CA VAL A 343 19.78 1.00 4.97
C VAL A 343 20.62 1.63 6.07
N PHE A 344 21.33 0.80 6.82
CA PHE A 344 22.31 1.26 7.79
C PHE A 344 23.72 1.19 7.20
N ILE A 345 24.40 2.33 7.14
CA ILE A 345 25.82 2.43 6.78
C ILE A 345 26.64 2.34 8.06
N SER A 346 27.38 1.25 8.22
CA SER A 346 28.16 0.93 9.42
C SER A 346 29.65 1.23 9.21
N PRO A 347 30.38 1.76 10.21
CA PRO A 347 31.83 1.78 10.17
C PRO A 347 32.40 0.36 10.32
N PRO A 348 33.61 0.07 9.81
CA PRO A 348 34.26 -1.23 10.02
C PRO A 348 34.57 -1.49 11.49
N THR A 349 34.97 -0.44 12.22
CA THR A 349 35.27 -0.48 13.64
C THR A 349 34.91 0.88 14.26
N TYR A 350 34.61 0.90 15.56
CA TYR A 350 34.35 2.14 16.29
C TYR A 350 35.60 3.02 16.35
N ASP A 351 36.78 2.40 16.47
CA ASP A 351 38.07 3.10 16.41
C ASP A 351 38.26 3.83 15.07
N THR A 352 37.93 3.17 13.95
CA THR A 352 38.01 3.80 12.61
C THR A 352 37.06 5.00 12.51
N LEU A 353 35.86 4.89 13.07
CA LEU A 353 34.90 6.00 13.12
C LEU A 353 35.47 7.18 13.93
N ARG A 354 36.08 6.89 15.08
CA ARG A 354 36.72 7.89 15.93
C ARG A 354 37.85 8.60 15.19
N SER A 355 38.79 7.87 14.59
CA SER A 355 39.88 8.47 13.82
C SER A 355 39.36 9.33 12.67
N ARG A 356 38.28 8.92 11.99
CA ARG A 356 37.64 9.71 10.92
C ARG A 356 37.03 11.02 11.43
N LEU A 357 36.45 11.02 12.63
CA LEU A 357 35.87 12.21 13.27
C LEU A 357 36.96 13.18 13.76
N GLU A 358 38.01 12.65 14.39
CA GLU A 358 39.15 13.44 14.90
C GLU A 358 39.99 14.01 13.74
N GLY A 359 40.25 13.21 12.70
CA GLY A 359 41.09 13.58 11.57
C GLY A 359 40.53 14.67 10.65
N ARG A 360 39.23 14.98 10.73
CA ARG A 360 38.63 16.11 9.97
C ARG A 360 39.01 17.48 10.53
N ALA A 361 39.47 17.57 11.79
CA ALA A 361 39.97 18.79 12.44
C ALA A 361 39.07 20.05 12.36
N THR A 362 37.78 19.91 12.01
CA THR A 362 36.83 21.02 11.85
C THR A 362 35.89 21.23 13.03
N ASP A 363 35.89 20.30 14.00
CA ASP A 363 34.97 20.31 15.13
C ASP A 363 35.71 20.43 16.46
N ALA A 364 35.13 21.16 17.42
CA ALA A 364 35.66 21.24 18.78
C ALA A 364 35.65 19.85 19.48
N PRO A 365 36.58 19.57 20.40
CA PRO A 365 36.68 18.28 21.10
C PRO A 365 35.35 17.80 21.72
N GLU A 366 34.58 18.72 22.31
CA GLU A 366 33.30 18.42 22.93
C GLU A 366 32.24 18.01 21.90
N ALA A 367 32.30 18.56 20.69
CA ALA A 367 31.40 18.20 19.60
C ALA A 367 31.73 16.80 19.05
N ILE A 368 33.01 16.43 18.98
CA ILE A 368 33.46 15.09 18.61
C ILE A 368 32.95 14.07 19.64
N GLN A 369 33.09 14.38 20.94
CA GLN A 369 32.59 13.51 22.01
C GLN A 369 31.07 13.29 21.94
N ARG A 370 30.29 14.34 21.67
CA ARG A 370 28.84 14.18 21.46
C ARG A 370 28.53 13.24 20.27
N ARG A 371 29.26 13.35 19.16
CA ARG A 371 29.05 12.50 17.98
C ARG A 371 29.40 11.04 18.24
N LEU A 372 30.49 10.78 18.95
CA LEU A 372 30.88 9.43 19.38
C LEU A 372 29.80 8.78 20.25
N ARG A 373 29.24 9.53 21.20
CA ARG A 373 28.12 9.05 22.02
C ARG A 373 26.88 8.72 21.20
N MET A 374 26.51 9.59 20.24
CA MET A 374 25.36 9.32 19.34
C MET A 374 25.60 8.08 18.47
N ALA A 375 26.84 7.90 17.99
CA ALA A 375 27.21 6.73 17.18
C ALA A 375 26.98 5.41 17.93
N LEU A 376 27.21 5.35 19.25
CA LEU A 376 26.92 4.16 20.04
C LEU A 376 25.44 3.79 20.01
N HIS A 377 24.55 4.76 20.20
CA HIS A 377 23.11 4.52 20.17
C HIS A 377 22.63 4.07 18.79
N GLU A 378 23.21 4.61 17.71
CA GLU A 378 22.90 4.20 16.34
C GLU A 378 23.39 2.78 16.05
N LEU A 379 24.61 2.42 16.46
CA LEU A 379 25.16 1.07 16.32
C LEU A 379 24.35 0.05 17.12
N GLU A 380 23.95 0.39 18.36
CA GLU A 380 23.12 -0.45 19.20
C GLU A 380 21.74 -0.68 18.60
N TYR A 381 21.11 0.37 18.06
CA TYR A 381 19.84 0.22 17.36
C TYR A 381 19.99 -0.67 16.12
N ALA A 382 21.03 -0.47 15.31
CA ALA A 382 21.25 -1.26 14.12
C ALA A 382 21.56 -2.74 14.41
N ARG A 383 22.15 -3.06 15.57
CA ARG A 383 22.37 -4.43 16.04
C ARG A 383 21.09 -5.19 16.39
N GLN A 384 19.93 -4.54 16.44
CA GLN A 384 18.63 -5.21 16.50
C GLN A 384 18.30 -5.97 15.20
N GLY A 385 19.11 -5.84 14.16
CA GLY A 385 19.01 -6.61 12.93
C GLY A 385 17.88 -6.15 12.04
N LYS A 386 17.17 -7.11 11.43
CA LYS A 386 16.12 -6.85 10.42
C LYS A 386 14.94 -6.02 10.95
N ASP A 387 14.72 -6.03 12.26
CA ASP A 387 13.68 -5.21 12.89
C ASP A 387 14.01 -3.71 12.80
N ALA A 388 15.29 -3.34 12.83
CA ALA A 388 15.75 -1.96 12.71
C ALA A 388 15.99 -1.55 11.25
N PHE A 389 16.73 -2.36 10.48
CA PHE A 389 17.12 -2.03 9.10
C PHE A 389 16.98 -3.22 8.16
N ASP A 390 16.51 -2.98 6.94
CA ASP A 390 16.41 -4.01 5.91
C ASP A 390 17.79 -4.49 5.46
N VAL A 391 18.75 -3.56 5.41
CA VAL A 391 20.11 -3.79 4.90
C VAL A 391 21.15 -3.10 5.79
N VAL A 392 22.28 -3.77 6.02
CA VAL A 392 23.50 -3.16 6.58
C VAL A 392 24.62 -3.21 5.54
N ILE A 393 25.34 -2.09 5.40
CA ILE A 393 26.52 -1.96 4.54
C ILE A 393 27.67 -1.46 5.40
N VAL A 394 28.72 -2.28 5.56
CA VAL A 394 29.96 -1.85 6.23
C VAL A 394 30.81 -1.06 5.24
N ASN A 395 31.12 0.19 5.56
CA ASN A 395 31.94 1.06 4.73
C ASN A 395 33.44 0.98 5.10
N ASP A 396 33.99 -0.20 4.86
CA ASP A 396 35.41 -0.53 4.96
C ASP A 396 36.18 -0.14 3.68
N ASP A 397 35.63 -0.48 2.52
CA ASP A 397 36.08 -0.06 1.20
C ASP A 397 34.94 0.66 0.45
N LEU A 398 35.25 1.85 -0.09
CA LEU A 398 34.25 2.72 -0.71
C LEU A 398 33.63 2.08 -1.98
N ASN A 399 34.39 1.31 -2.76
CA ASN A 399 33.88 0.68 -3.98
C ASN A 399 32.97 -0.51 -3.66
N ARG A 400 33.36 -1.33 -2.67
CA ARG A 400 32.56 -2.45 -2.16
C ARG A 400 31.24 -1.95 -1.57
N ALA A 401 31.31 -0.98 -0.66
CA ALA A 401 30.14 -0.40 -0.01
C ALA A 401 29.19 0.25 -1.04
N TYR A 402 29.75 0.94 -2.03
CA TYR A 402 28.94 1.50 -3.11
C TYR A 402 28.33 0.43 -4.01
N GLY A 403 29.03 -0.67 -4.29
CA GLY A 403 28.46 -1.82 -5.01
C GLY A 403 27.26 -2.45 -4.29
N LEU A 404 27.33 -2.54 -2.95
CA LEU A 404 26.19 -2.98 -2.13
C LEU A 404 25.04 -1.96 -2.16
N LEU A 405 25.34 -0.65 -2.05
CA LEU A 405 24.33 0.39 -2.17
C LEU A 405 23.67 0.37 -3.56
N ARG A 406 24.44 0.11 -4.61
CA ARG A 406 23.93 -0.07 -5.97
C ARG A 406 22.94 -1.22 -6.06
N ASN A 407 23.18 -2.34 -5.37
CA ASN A 407 22.20 -3.43 -5.31
C ASN A 407 20.90 -2.99 -4.64
N VAL A 408 21.00 -2.22 -3.54
CA VAL A 408 19.82 -1.71 -2.82
C VAL A 408 18.98 -0.77 -3.68
N VAL A 409 19.60 0.17 -4.39
CA VAL A 409 18.86 1.15 -5.21
C VAL A 409 18.16 0.51 -6.40
N HIS A 410 18.60 -0.69 -6.82
CA HIS A 410 17.95 -1.56 -7.81
C HIS A 410 17.03 -2.62 -7.17
N ASP A 411 16.66 -2.46 -5.90
CA ASP A 411 15.78 -3.32 -5.11
C ASP A 411 16.23 -4.81 -5.02
N LYS A 412 17.53 -5.07 -5.19
CA LYS A 412 18.14 -6.40 -5.00
C LYS A 412 18.48 -6.63 -3.53
N LEU A 413 17.46 -6.83 -2.70
CA LEU A 413 17.58 -6.95 -1.24
C LEU A 413 17.94 -8.37 -0.74
N ASP A 414 17.92 -9.37 -1.62
CA ASP A 414 18.22 -10.78 -1.27
C ASP A 414 19.73 -11.13 -1.35
N GLY A 415 20.59 -10.16 -1.67
CA GLY A 415 22.03 -10.35 -1.76
C GLY A 415 22.73 -10.51 -0.39
N PRO A 416 24.00 -10.95 -0.36
CA PRO A 416 24.78 -11.01 0.87
C PRO A 416 25.09 -9.59 1.35
N PHE A 417 24.26 -9.07 2.24
CA PHE A 417 24.52 -7.83 2.98
C PHE A 417 25.27 -8.11 4.27
N ASP A 418 25.95 -7.08 4.78
CA ASP A 418 26.76 -7.21 5.98
C ASP A 418 25.87 -7.30 7.23
N GLN A 419 26.52 -7.54 8.36
CA GLN A 419 25.95 -7.29 9.68
C GLN A 419 26.75 -6.20 10.36
N VAL A 420 26.14 -5.51 11.33
CA VAL A 420 26.87 -4.53 12.14
C VAL A 420 28.00 -5.27 12.87
N PRO A 421 29.26 -4.81 12.76
CA PRO A 421 30.36 -5.45 13.47
C PRO A 421 30.12 -5.51 14.98
N PRO A 422 30.59 -6.58 15.65
CA PRO A 422 30.55 -6.64 17.11
C PRO A 422 31.34 -5.47 17.72
N PRO A 423 31.05 -5.07 18.96
CA PRO A 423 31.82 -4.03 19.65
C PRO A 423 33.31 -4.36 19.65
N ASP A 424 34.15 -3.37 19.31
CA ASP A 424 35.60 -3.47 19.44
C ASP A 424 36.06 -2.95 20.81
N ASN A 425 37.35 -3.12 21.13
CA ASN A 425 37.93 -2.66 22.40
C ASN A 425 37.74 -1.15 22.61
N ALA A 426 37.72 -0.34 21.55
CA ALA A 426 37.55 1.11 21.64
C ALA A 426 36.11 1.47 22.00
N GLU A 427 35.12 0.75 21.45
CA GLU A 427 33.72 0.86 21.78
C GLU A 427 33.47 0.47 23.24
N GLU A 428 34.04 -0.67 23.68
CA GLU A 428 33.90 -1.16 25.05
C GLU A 428 34.54 -0.20 26.06
N ALA A 429 35.76 0.28 25.80
CA ALA A 429 36.43 1.26 26.64
C ALA A 429 35.62 2.56 26.74
N TYR A 430 35.04 3.01 25.62
CA TYR A 430 34.21 4.21 25.61
C TYR A 430 32.94 4.01 26.44
N ARG A 431 32.22 2.89 26.26
CA ARG A 431 31.02 2.55 27.03
C ARG A 431 31.29 2.54 28.54
N GLN A 432 32.43 1.99 28.96
CA GLN A 432 32.86 1.98 30.36
C GLN A 432 33.13 3.40 30.88
N SER A 433 33.85 4.22 30.12
CA SER A 433 34.16 5.61 30.50
C SER A 433 32.94 6.54 30.53
N ALA A 434 31.89 6.23 29.77
CA ALA A 434 30.65 7.02 29.72
C ALA A 434 29.62 6.61 30.79
N SER A 435 29.81 5.46 31.45
CA SER A 435 28.96 4.96 32.54
C SER A 435 29.44 5.37 33.94
N SER A 436 30.67 5.89 34.02
CA SER A 436 31.32 6.50 35.18
C SER A 436 31.25 8.01 35.10
#